data_AF-A0A0X3PI00-F1
#
_entry.id   AF-A0A0X3PI00-F1
#
_cell.length_a   1.000
_cell.length_b   1.000
_cell.length_c   1.000
_cell.angle_alpha   90.00
_cell.angle_beta   90.00
_cell.angle_gamma   90.00
#
_symmetry.space_group_name_H-M   'P 1'
#
loop_
_entity.id
_entity.type
_entity.pdbx_description
1 polymer ?
#
loop_
_entity_poly.entity_id
_entity_poly.type
_entity_poly.pdbx_seq_one_letter_code
_entity_poly.pdbx_strand_id
1 'polypeptide(L)'
;MLTFICVLALAVSCPAQPTTPEPWLVVEEEISPKYWQKEAEKFIAAACKRFPILKSQKPAKNVILFLGDGMGIPTVSASRFYLAHRSGLNGSMLTHPFEEWPYSTVARTYDLETVVTDSASSANAYLTGTKTRTGMIGVTGKLHYKQCGAWPAEEFTHSVLEAASKAGKATGILTTTRITHASPSGCYGHVTYRDFEGDVNLKEVCGDEFQNMPCQDLSCQLIHNNRDINVMIGGGAKNFYPVGKEI
;
A
#
# COMPACT_ATOMS: atom_id res chain seq x y z
N MET A 1 75.57 2.80 -13.07
CA MET A 1 75.17 2.15 -11.80
C MET A 1 73.70 1.82 -11.93
N LEU A 2 73.37 0.56 -12.24
CA LEU A 2 71.98 0.10 -12.44
C LEU A 2 71.36 -0.18 -11.08
N THR A 3 70.31 0.55 -10.72
CA THR A 3 69.52 0.30 -9.51
C THR A 3 68.52 -0.82 -9.80
N PHE A 4 68.75 -2.00 -9.24
CA PHE A 4 67.77 -3.10 -9.25
C PHE A 4 66.66 -2.78 -8.23
N ILE A 5 65.45 -2.53 -8.71
CA ILE A 5 64.24 -2.48 -7.88
C ILE A 5 63.78 -3.92 -7.70
N CYS A 6 63.93 -4.46 -6.49
CA CYS A 6 63.40 -5.77 -6.11
C CYS A 6 61.91 -5.61 -5.79
N VAL A 7 61.04 -5.98 -6.73
CA VAL A 7 59.60 -6.06 -6.49
C VAL A 7 59.33 -7.35 -5.72
N LEU A 8 59.12 -7.23 -4.41
CA LEU A 8 58.65 -8.34 -3.58
C LEU A 8 57.17 -8.58 -3.92
N ALA A 9 56.90 -9.54 -4.79
CA ALA A 9 55.55 -10.04 -5.03
C ALA A 9 55.14 -10.90 -3.82
N LEU A 10 54.45 -10.29 -2.85
CA LEU A 10 53.72 -11.04 -1.83
C LEU A 10 52.55 -11.74 -2.53
N ALA A 11 52.75 -13.02 -2.88
CA ALA A 11 51.67 -13.91 -3.27
C ALA A 11 50.76 -14.10 -2.05
N VAL A 12 49.76 -13.24 -1.90
CA VAL A 12 48.63 -13.51 -1.02
C VAL A 12 47.92 -14.71 -1.63
N SER A 13 48.17 -15.89 -1.07
CA SER A 13 47.36 -17.07 -1.33
C SER A 13 45.94 -16.72 -0.88
N CYS A 14 45.10 -16.33 -1.84
CA CYS A 14 43.67 -16.24 -1.60
C CYS A 14 43.22 -17.67 -1.28
N PRO A 15 42.71 -17.95 -0.07
CA PRO A 15 42.19 -19.28 0.22
C PRO A 15 41.11 -19.57 -0.82
N ALA A 16 41.24 -20.71 -1.50
CA ALA A 16 40.25 -21.15 -2.46
C ALA A 16 38.87 -21.13 -1.76
N GLN A 17 38.00 -20.20 -2.17
CA GLN A 17 36.61 -20.27 -1.73
C GLN A 17 36.08 -21.65 -2.17
N PRO A 18 35.37 -22.38 -1.30
CA PRO A 18 34.70 -23.61 -1.68
C PRO A 18 33.92 -23.35 -2.97
N THR A 19 34.31 -24.01 -4.05
CA THR A 19 33.73 -23.82 -5.39
C THR A 19 32.35 -24.47 -5.51
N THR A 20 31.90 -25.14 -4.45
CA THR A 20 30.58 -25.73 -4.35
C THR A 20 29.82 -25.00 -3.24
N PRO A 21 28.70 -24.34 -3.57
CA PRO A 21 27.77 -23.89 -2.54
C PRO A 21 27.42 -25.09 -1.66
N GLU A 22 27.38 -24.91 -0.34
CA GLU A 22 26.81 -25.93 0.52
C GLU A 22 25.40 -26.30 0.02
N PRO A 23 25.04 -27.59 0.03
CA PRO A 23 23.72 -28.01 -0.42
C PRO A 23 22.65 -27.32 0.43
N TRP A 24 21.60 -26.84 -0.24
CA TRP A 24 20.46 -26.23 0.45
C TRP A 24 19.85 -27.21 1.45
N LEU A 25 19.48 -26.70 2.61
CA LEU A 25 18.79 -27.49 3.63
C LEU A 25 17.47 -28.03 3.06
N VAL A 26 17.27 -29.33 3.21
CA VAL A 26 16.02 -30.01 2.86
C VAL A 26 15.30 -30.35 4.16
N VAL A 27 14.03 -29.99 4.25
CA VAL A 27 13.18 -30.34 5.39
C VAL A 27 12.91 -31.85 5.33
N GLU A 28 13.36 -32.60 6.35
CA GLU A 28 13.32 -34.08 6.33
C GLU A 28 11.89 -34.62 6.20
N GLU A 29 10.91 -33.97 6.82
CA GLU A 29 9.51 -34.36 6.78
C GLU A 29 8.90 -34.25 5.37
N GLU A 30 9.36 -33.27 4.58
CA GLU A 30 8.88 -33.00 3.22
C GLU A 30 9.38 -34.02 2.19
N ILE A 31 10.41 -34.81 2.52
CA ILE A 31 10.96 -35.84 1.64
C ILE A 31 9.91 -36.93 1.35
N SER A 32 9.02 -37.21 2.30
CA SER A 32 8.01 -38.27 2.14
C SER A 32 6.83 -37.81 1.29
N PRO A 33 6.43 -38.54 0.22
CA PRO A 33 5.20 -38.23 -0.51
C PRO A 33 3.94 -38.22 0.36
N LYS A 34 3.94 -38.99 1.47
CA LYS A 34 2.83 -39.01 2.44
C LYS A 34 2.60 -37.67 3.11
N TYR A 35 3.67 -36.88 3.30
CA TYR A 35 3.56 -35.52 3.84
C TYR A 35 2.69 -34.65 2.94
N TRP A 36 3.01 -34.60 1.64
CA TRP A 36 2.29 -33.81 0.65
C TRP A 36 0.83 -34.26 0.47
N GLN A 37 0.58 -35.58 0.52
CA GLN A 37 -0.79 -36.10 0.52
C GLN A 37 -1.59 -35.60 1.72
N LYS A 38 -1.01 -35.65 2.93
CA LYS A 38 -1.66 -35.19 4.16
C LYS A 38 -1.95 -33.69 4.12
N GLU A 39 -1.04 -32.88 3.59
CA GLU A 39 -1.28 -31.43 3.42
C GLU A 39 -2.42 -31.15 2.42
N ALA A 40 -2.47 -31.86 1.30
CA ALA A 40 -3.55 -31.74 0.33
C ALA A 40 -4.92 -32.14 0.93
N GLU A 41 -4.97 -33.24 1.68
CA GLU A 41 -6.19 -33.69 2.37
C GLU A 41 -6.71 -32.65 3.36
N LYS A 42 -5.81 -32.05 4.16
CA LYS A 42 -6.17 -30.93 5.06
C LYS A 42 -6.74 -29.75 4.30
N PHE A 43 -6.10 -29.35 3.21
CA PHE A 43 -6.54 -28.22 2.39
C PHE A 43 -7.93 -28.44 1.80
N ILE A 44 -8.18 -29.62 1.20
CA ILE A 44 -9.48 -29.97 0.62
C ILE A 44 -10.56 -30.01 1.72
N ALA A 45 -10.27 -30.62 2.86
CA ALA A 45 -11.21 -30.69 3.98
C ALA A 45 -11.58 -29.28 4.51
N ALA A 46 -10.62 -28.36 4.57
CA ALA A 46 -10.86 -26.96 4.93
C ALA A 46 -11.72 -26.24 3.87
N ALA A 47 -11.42 -26.45 2.58
CA ALA A 47 -12.17 -25.86 1.48
C ALA A 47 -13.63 -26.35 1.43
N CYS A 48 -13.90 -27.62 1.69
CA CYS A 48 -15.26 -28.17 1.72
C CYS A 48 -16.15 -27.54 2.80
N LYS A 49 -15.57 -27.12 3.93
CA LYS A 49 -16.31 -26.49 5.05
C LYS A 49 -16.69 -25.03 4.78
N ARG A 50 -16.15 -24.42 3.73
CA ARG A 50 -16.15 -22.98 3.50
C ARG A 50 -17.45 -22.41 2.94
N PHE A 51 -18.05 -23.10 1.96
CA PHE A 51 -19.21 -22.60 1.23
C PHE A 51 -20.53 -22.67 2.03
N PRO A 52 -20.80 -23.70 2.87
CA PRO A 52 -22.01 -23.73 3.68
C PRO A 52 -22.12 -22.59 4.69
N ILE A 53 -20.98 -22.07 5.19
CA ILE A 53 -20.91 -21.04 6.23
C ILE A 53 -21.33 -19.64 5.74
N LEU A 54 -21.29 -19.37 4.42
CA LEU A 54 -21.62 -18.06 3.86
C LEU A 54 -23.12 -17.75 3.82
N LYS A 55 -23.99 -18.76 3.77
CA LYS A 55 -25.45 -18.56 3.65
C LYS A 55 -26.10 -17.99 4.90
N SER A 56 -25.44 -18.05 6.06
CA SER A 56 -25.99 -17.63 7.36
C SER A 56 -25.27 -16.43 8.00
N GLN A 57 -24.46 -15.69 7.24
CA GLN A 57 -23.64 -14.61 7.79
C GLN A 57 -24.49 -13.35 8.07
N LYS A 58 -24.30 -12.78 9.27
CA LYS A 58 -24.85 -11.46 9.62
C LYS A 58 -24.02 -10.36 8.95
N PRO A 59 -24.59 -9.16 8.72
CA PRO A 59 -23.84 -8.01 8.26
C PRO A 59 -22.61 -7.74 9.13
N ALA A 60 -21.49 -7.36 8.49
CA ALA A 60 -20.24 -7.08 9.19
C ALA A 60 -20.41 -5.88 10.14
N LYS A 61 -20.07 -6.07 11.43
CA LYS A 61 -20.07 -4.97 12.41
C LYS A 61 -18.93 -3.98 12.13
N ASN A 62 -17.75 -4.53 11.84
CA ASN A 62 -16.48 -3.82 11.64
C ASN A 62 -15.87 -4.23 10.31
N VAL A 63 -15.15 -3.31 9.66
CA VAL A 63 -14.39 -3.55 8.44
C VAL A 63 -12.96 -3.03 8.68
N ILE A 64 -11.96 -3.85 8.38
CA ILE A 64 -10.55 -3.47 8.44
C ILE A 64 -9.95 -3.78 7.07
N LEU A 65 -9.37 -2.77 6.43
CA LEU A 65 -8.68 -2.90 5.16
C LEU A 65 -7.17 -2.72 5.39
N PHE A 66 -6.41 -3.76 5.08
CA PHE A 66 -4.94 -3.68 5.00
C PHE A 66 -4.53 -3.45 3.56
N LEU A 67 -3.77 -2.38 3.32
CA LEU A 67 -3.27 -2.05 2.00
C LEU A 67 -1.73 -2.07 1.99
N GLY A 68 -1.15 -3.01 1.25
CA GLY A 68 0.26 -2.99 0.91
C GLY A 68 0.49 -2.17 -0.37
N ASP A 69 0.89 -0.91 -0.23
CA ASP A 69 1.20 -0.05 -1.39
C ASP A 69 2.38 -0.64 -2.20
N GLY A 70 2.17 -0.87 -3.50
CA GLY A 70 3.15 -1.55 -4.36
C GLY A 70 3.35 -3.06 -4.07
N MET A 71 2.51 -3.69 -3.25
CA MET A 71 2.65 -5.09 -2.85
C MET A 71 2.03 -6.05 -3.89
N GLY A 72 2.65 -6.16 -5.05
CA GLY A 72 2.29 -7.17 -6.06
C GLY A 72 2.64 -8.60 -5.63
N ILE A 73 2.16 -9.60 -6.38
CA ILE A 73 2.49 -11.03 -6.15
C ILE A 73 4.01 -11.27 -6.08
N PRO A 74 4.87 -10.65 -6.92
CA PRO A 74 6.31 -10.80 -6.79
C PRO A 74 6.85 -10.33 -5.43
N THR A 75 6.32 -9.22 -4.88
CA THR A 75 6.70 -8.69 -3.56
C THR A 75 6.31 -9.64 -2.43
N VAL A 76 5.13 -10.27 -2.52
CA VAL A 76 4.68 -11.30 -1.57
C VAL A 76 5.61 -12.52 -1.60
N SER A 77 6.00 -12.98 -2.80
CA SER A 77 6.96 -14.08 -2.94
C SER A 77 8.35 -13.73 -2.43
N ALA A 78 8.88 -12.56 -2.79
CA ALA A 78 10.20 -12.10 -2.34
C ALA A 78 10.26 -11.94 -0.82
N SER A 79 9.20 -11.44 -0.20
CA SER A 79 9.13 -11.30 1.27
C SER A 79 9.06 -12.65 2.00
N ARG A 80 8.44 -13.68 1.41
CA ARG A 80 8.51 -15.06 1.94
C ARG A 80 9.96 -15.58 1.95
N PHE A 81 10.69 -15.39 0.87
CA PHE A 81 12.11 -15.80 0.81
C PHE A 81 12.97 -15.04 1.81
N TYR A 82 12.72 -13.73 1.95
CA TYR A 82 13.40 -12.93 2.96
C TYR A 82 13.10 -13.41 4.39
N LEU A 83 11.85 -13.75 4.70
CA LEU A 83 11.45 -14.28 6.00
C LEU A 83 12.10 -15.64 6.28
N ALA A 84 12.15 -16.52 5.28
CA ALA A 84 12.79 -17.84 5.38
C ALA A 84 14.28 -17.70 5.68
N HIS A 85 14.96 -16.81 4.95
CA HIS A 85 16.36 -16.51 5.17
C HIS A 85 16.63 -15.92 6.56
N ARG A 86 15.84 -14.93 6.98
CA ARG A 86 15.96 -14.30 8.30
C ARG A 86 15.71 -15.26 9.46
N SER A 87 14.86 -16.27 9.25
CA SER A 87 14.48 -17.23 10.29
C SER A 87 15.36 -18.48 10.31
N GLY A 88 16.34 -18.60 9.39
CA GLY A 88 17.14 -19.81 9.24
C GLY A 88 16.36 -21.01 8.71
N LEU A 89 15.17 -20.78 8.15
CA LEU A 89 14.24 -21.79 7.62
C LEU A 89 14.30 -21.82 6.09
N ASN A 90 15.50 -21.65 5.52
CA ASN A 90 15.69 -21.75 4.08
C ASN A 90 15.25 -23.14 3.60
N GLY A 91 14.44 -23.17 2.53
CA GLY A 91 13.86 -24.41 2.02
C GLY A 91 12.50 -24.79 2.63
N SER A 92 12.09 -24.15 3.74
CA SER A 92 10.77 -24.39 4.33
C SER A 92 9.67 -23.54 3.68
N MET A 93 8.44 -24.07 3.65
CA MET A 93 7.26 -23.32 3.26
C MET A 93 6.87 -22.32 4.35
N LEU A 94 7.24 -21.05 4.17
CA LEU A 94 6.71 -19.94 4.99
C LEU A 94 5.62 -19.18 4.24
N THR A 95 4.57 -18.84 4.97
CA THR A 95 3.43 -18.06 4.51
C THR A 95 3.24 -16.84 5.38
N HIS A 96 2.72 -15.76 4.80
CA HIS A 96 2.22 -14.64 5.59
C HIS A 96 0.87 -14.98 6.21
N PRO A 97 0.50 -14.41 7.37
CA PRO A 97 -0.79 -14.69 8.01
C PRO A 97 -2.01 -14.41 7.13
N PHE A 98 -1.91 -13.49 6.17
CA PHE A 98 -2.99 -13.19 5.22
C PHE A 98 -3.07 -14.20 4.06
N GLU A 99 -2.08 -15.06 3.83
CA GLU A 99 -2.16 -16.12 2.81
C GLU A 99 -3.00 -17.30 3.28
N GLU A 100 -3.15 -17.46 4.59
CA GLU A 100 -4.11 -18.40 5.19
C GLU A 100 -5.54 -17.86 5.16
N TRP A 101 -5.71 -16.61 4.72
CA TRP A 101 -7.02 -16.04 4.60
C TRP A 101 -7.86 -16.80 3.63
N PRO A 102 -9.15 -16.81 3.93
CA PRO A 102 -9.87 -17.96 3.55
C PRO A 102 -10.32 -17.68 2.06
N TYR A 103 -10.44 -16.41 1.65
CA TYR A 103 -10.69 -16.00 0.27
C TYR A 103 -9.50 -15.21 -0.29
N SER A 104 -9.14 -15.48 -1.54
CA SER A 104 -8.19 -14.70 -2.32
C SER A 104 -8.78 -14.39 -3.69
N THR A 105 -8.43 -13.23 -4.24
CA THR A 105 -8.88 -12.80 -5.57
C THR A 105 -7.80 -11.95 -6.22
N VAL A 106 -7.92 -11.76 -7.53
CA VAL A 106 -7.12 -10.81 -8.30
C VAL A 106 -7.96 -9.57 -8.61
N ALA A 107 -7.31 -8.41 -8.67
CA ALA A 107 -7.93 -7.12 -9.01
C ALA A 107 -7.30 -6.56 -10.29
N ARG A 108 -8.12 -5.98 -11.18
CA ARG A 108 -7.65 -5.26 -12.37
C ARG A 108 -7.45 -3.79 -12.02
N THR A 109 -6.20 -3.35 -11.99
CA THR A 109 -5.80 -2.09 -11.36
C THR A 109 -5.71 -0.88 -12.30
N TYR A 110 -5.86 -1.03 -13.62
CA TYR A 110 -5.82 0.11 -14.56
C TYR A 110 -6.74 1.26 -14.14
N ASP A 111 -6.37 2.50 -14.41
CA ASP A 111 -7.22 3.68 -14.14
C ASP A 111 -7.90 4.17 -15.44
N LEU A 112 -8.53 5.34 -15.45
CA LEU A 112 -9.24 5.83 -16.65
C LEU A 112 -8.32 6.27 -17.79
N GLU A 113 -7.02 6.48 -17.54
CA GLU A 113 -6.06 7.00 -18.52
C GLU A 113 -4.90 6.05 -18.78
N THR A 114 -4.52 5.22 -17.80
CA THR A 114 -3.31 4.41 -17.83
C THR A 114 -3.57 2.94 -17.47
N VAL A 115 -2.80 2.05 -18.10
CA VAL A 115 -2.80 0.62 -17.77
C VAL A 115 -2.05 0.35 -16.47
N VAL A 116 -1.08 1.20 -16.14
CA VAL A 116 -0.31 1.18 -14.90
C VAL A 116 -0.73 2.36 -14.03
N THR A 117 -1.70 2.11 -13.16
CA THR A 117 -2.25 3.10 -12.22
C THR A 117 -1.22 3.61 -11.22
N ASP A 118 -1.48 4.78 -10.65
CA ASP A 118 -0.77 5.31 -9.50
C ASP A 118 -1.53 5.06 -8.18
N SER A 119 -0.91 5.39 -7.03
CA SER A 119 -1.55 5.23 -5.71
C SER A 119 -2.84 6.07 -5.55
N ALA A 120 -2.97 7.22 -6.21
CA ALA A 120 -4.13 8.09 -6.06
C ALA A 120 -5.37 7.54 -6.75
N SER A 121 -5.25 7.23 -8.05
CA SER A 121 -6.36 6.70 -8.84
C SER A 121 -6.78 5.30 -8.37
N SER A 122 -5.82 4.48 -7.92
CA SER A 122 -6.13 3.20 -7.28
C SER A 122 -6.84 3.38 -5.93
N ALA A 123 -6.42 4.34 -5.09
CA ALA A 123 -7.09 4.69 -3.84
C ALA A 123 -8.54 5.08 -4.03
N ASN A 124 -8.81 5.89 -5.06
CA ASN A 124 -10.18 6.20 -5.45
C ASN A 124 -10.98 4.92 -5.74
N ALA A 125 -10.41 4.00 -6.53
CA ALA A 125 -11.10 2.76 -6.90
C ALA A 125 -11.46 1.86 -5.71
N TYR A 126 -10.51 1.57 -4.81
CA TYR A 126 -10.77 0.62 -3.71
C TYR A 126 -11.43 1.26 -2.48
N LEU A 127 -11.43 2.60 -2.34
CA LEU A 127 -12.08 3.28 -1.21
C LEU A 127 -13.43 3.88 -1.56
N THR A 128 -13.60 4.44 -2.77
CA THR A 128 -14.86 5.09 -3.20
C THR A 128 -15.68 4.20 -4.15
N GLY A 129 -15.09 3.11 -4.66
CA GLY A 129 -15.75 2.20 -5.58
C GLY A 129 -15.81 2.71 -7.03
N THR A 130 -15.13 3.82 -7.34
CA THR A 130 -15.14 4.43 -8.68
C THR A 130 -13.73 4.62 -9.21
N LYS A 131 -13.51 4.39 -10.51
CA LYS A 131 -12.22 4.71 -11.14
C LYS A 131 -12.18 6.20 -11.50
N THR A 132 -10.99 6.79 -11.37
CA THR A 132 -10.70 8.16 -11.79
C THR A 132 -9.41 8.18 -12.64
N ARG A 133 -8.93 9.36 -13.00
CA ARG A 133 -7.71 9.55 -13.79
C ARG A 133 -6.45 9.52 -12.90
N THR A 134 -5.30 9.29 -13.51
CA THR A 134 -4.02 9.19 -12.79
C THR A 134 -3.74 10.44 -11.95
N GLY A 135 -3.32 10.25 -10.71
CA GLY A 135 -2.97 11.34 -9.80
C GLY A 135 -4.13 12.08 -9.16
N MET A 136 -5.39 11.67 -9.40
CA MET A 136 -6.59 12.27 -8.84
C MET A 136 -7.15 11.45 -7.67
N ILE A 137 -7.72 12.11 -6.66
CA ILE A 137 -8.21 11.49 -5.42
C ILE A 137 -9.63 12.00 -5.14
N GLY A 138 -10.55 11.09 -4.85
CA GLY A 138 -11.90 11.43 -4.41
C GLY A 138 -12.76 12.17 -5.44
N VAL A 139 -12.39 12.17 -6.72
CA VAL A 139 -13.09 12.92 -7.75
C VAL A 139 -13.43 12.05 -8.96
N THR A 140 -14.46 12.42 -9.71
CA THR A 140 -14.85 11.71 -10.94
C THR A 140 -13.78 11.85 -12.04
N GLY A 141 -13.89 11.03 -13.08
CA GLY A 141 -13.07 11.14 -14.29
C GLY A 141 -13.42 12.31 -15.21
N LYS A 142 -14.37 13.19 -14.85
CA LYS A 142 -14.74 14.35 -15.68
C LYS A 142 -13.75 15.51 -15.54
N LEU A 143 -13.18 15.68 -14.35
CA LEU A 143 -12.13 16.67 -14.09
C LEU A 143 -10.80 16.23 -14.72
N HIS A 144 -9.88 17.19 -14.86
CA HIS A 144 -8.55 16.97 -15.45
C HIS A 144 -7.44 17.02 -14.39
N TYR A 145 -6.32 16.35 -14.69
CA TYR A 145 -5.12 16.38 -13.86
C TYR A 145 -4.63 17.82 -13.64
N LYS A 146 -4.35 18.19 -12.37
CA LYS A 146 -3.94 19.53 -11.95
C LYS A 146 -4.93 20.65 -12.30
N GLN A 147 -6.19 20.32 -12.60
CA GLN A 147 -7.19 21.33 -12.85
C GLN A 147 -7.50 22.10 -11.55
N CYS A 148 -7.25 23.40 -11.58
CA CYS A 148 -7.57 24.33 -10.50
C CYS A 148 -9.02 24.79 -10.59
N GLY A 149 -9.63 25.10 -9.45
CA GLY A 149 -11.01 25.56 -9.35
C GLY A 149 -11.82 24.86 -8.26
N ALA A 150 -13.04 25.37 -8.05
CA ALA A 150 -14.02 24.77 -7.16
C ALA A 150 -15.02 23.93 -7.94
N TRP A 151 -15.26 22.71 -7.45
CA TRP A 151 -16.11 21.73 -8.12
C TRP A 151 -17.41 21.53 -7.35
N PRO A 152 -18.53 21.30 -8.04
CA PRO A 152 -19.78 20.95 -7.37
C PRO A 152 -19.72 19.52 -6.84
N ALA A 153 -20.64 19.18 -5.94
CA ALA A 153 -20.61 17.91 -5.19
C ALA A 153 -20.71 16.67 -6.09
N GLU A 154 -21.30 16.81 -7.29
CA GLU A 154 -21.43 15.70 -8.25
C GLU A 154 -20.07 15.23 -8.80
N GLU A 155 -19.04 16.07 -8.70
CA GLU A 155 -17.68 15.69 -9.09
C GLU A 155 -16.91 14.96 -7.98
N PHE A 156 -17.49 14.83 -6.79
CA PHE A 156 -16.88 14.14 -5.65
C PHE A 156 -17.36 12.70 -5.55
N THR A 157 -16.42 11.81 -5.24
CA THR A 157 -16.68 10.39 -5.00
C THR A 157 -16.42 10.10 -3.52
N HIS A 158 -17.39 9.48 -2.86
CA HIS A 158 -17.39 9.32 -1.40
C HIS A 158 -16.82 7.98 -0.99
N SER A 159 -15.97 7.99 0.04
CA SER A 159 -15.28 6.78 0.50
C SER A 159 -16.18 5.91 1.37
N VAL A 160 -15.80 4.63 1.51
CA VAL A 160 -16.40 3.71 2.48
C VAL A 160 -16.19 4.18 3.92
N LEU A 161 -15.11 4.95 4.20
CA LEU A 161 -14.86 5.52 5.52
C LEU A 161 -15.88 6.62 5.84
N GLU A 162 -16.13 7.51 4.87
CA GLU A 162 -17.17 8.54 4.98
C GLU A 162 -18.56 7.91 5.15
N ALA A 163 -18.87 6.87 4.37
CA ALA A 163 -20.12 6.12 4.51
C ALA A 163 -20.25 5.46 5.90
N ALA A 164 -19.16 4.92 6.44
CA ALA A 164 -19.14 4.34 7.79
C ALA A 164 -19.39 5.40 8.86
N SER A 165 -18.78 6.58 8.74
CA SER A 165 -19.01 7.70 9.65
C SER A 165 -20.46 8.19 9.60
N LYS A 166 -21.02 8.40 8.41
CA LYS A 166 -22.44 8.76 8.22
C LYS A 166 -23.39 7.72 8.80
N ALA A 167 -22.98 6.45 8.85
CA ALA A 167 -23.71 5.37 9.51
C ALA A 167 -23.49 5.30 11.05
N GLY A 168 -22.84 6.31 11.64
CA GLY A 168 -22.57 6.39 13.09
C GLY A 168 -21.51 5.40 13.58
N LYS A 169 -20.66 4.88 12.69
CA LYS A 169 -19.56 3.97 13.07
C LYS A 169 -18.31 4.78 13.39
N ALA A 170 -17.49 4.25 14.29
CA ALA A 170 -16.15 4.77 14.49
C ALA A 170 -15.28 4.49 13.26
N THR A 171 -14.45 5.45 12.89
CA THR A 171 -13.59 5.44 11.71
C THR A 171 -12.14 5.74 12.08
N GLY A 172 -11.20 5.24 11.28
CA GLY A 172 -9.79 5.51 11.51
C GLY A 172 -8.90 5.22 10.32
N ILE A 173 -7.78 5.94 10.27
CA ILE A 173 -6.75 5.83 9.24
C ILE A 173 -5.40 5.61 9.96
N LEU A 174 -4.75 4.51 9.64
CA LEU A 174 -3.39 4.18 10.08
C LEU A 174 -2.51 4.02 8.84
N THR A 175 -1.39 4.72 8.79
CA THR A 175 -0.41 4.60 7.70
C THR A 175 1.01 4.80 8.21
N THR A 176 1.98 4.24 7.49
CA THR A 176 3.41 4.54 7.67
C THR A 176 3.87 5.74 6.84
N THR A 177 3.03 6.20 5.90
CA THR A 177 3.29 7.37 5.05
C THR A 177 2.88 8.67 5.74
N ARG A 178 2.93 9.79 5.03
CA ARG A 178 2.19 10.99 5.41
C ARG A 178 0.69 10.69 5.42
N ILE A 179 -0.06 11.20 6.38
CA ILE A 179 -1.53 11.04 6.43
C ILE A 179 -2.23 11.73 5.24
N THR A 180 -1.53 12.66 4.59
CA THR A 180 -1.89 13.37 3.36
C THR A 180 -1.43 12.67 2.08
N HIS A 181 -0.69 11.57 2.18
CA HIS A 181 -0.30 10.80 1.00
C HIS A 181 -1.53 10.24 0.28
N ALA A 182 -1.40 9.91 -1.01
CA ALA A 182 -2.52 9.49 -1.85
C ALA A 182 -3.40 8.37 -1.27
N SER A 183 -2.78 7.29 -0.77
CA SER A 183 -3.46 6.10 -0.28
C SER A 183 -4.38 6.38 0.93
N PRO A 184 -3.91 7.01 2.04
CA PRO A 184 -4.81 7.43 3.12
C PRO A 184 -5.77 8.53 2.70
N SER A 185 -5.36 9.45 1.82
CA SER A 185 -6.19 10.56 1.35
C SER A 185 -7.43 10.13 0.57
N GLY A 186 -7.41 8.97 -0.10
CA GLY A 186 -8.62 8.41 -0.73
C GLY A 186 -9.75 8.10 0.26
N CYS A 187 -9.49 8.11 1.58
CA CYS A 187 -10.53 7.96 2.59
C CYS A 187 -11.34 9.24 2.83
N TYR A 188 -10.82 10.42 2.49
CA TYR A 188 -11.40 11.68 2.97
C TYR A 188 -11.25 12.89 2.01
N GLY A 189 -10.30 12.83 1.09
CA GLY A 189 -9.86 13.96 0.29
C GLY A 189 -10.40 13.93 -1.12
N HIS A 190 -10.67 15.13 -1.66
CA HIS A 190 -11.13 15.37 -3.02
C HIS A 190 -10.18 16.37 -3.70
N VAL A 191 -9.26 15.88 -4.54
CA VAL A 191 -8.26 16.71 -5.23
C VAL A 191 -7.99 16.21 -6.66
N THR A 192 -7.73 17.15 -7.56
CA THR A 192 -7.33 16.88 -8.96
C THR A 192 -5.84 16.59 -9.11
N TYR A 193 -5.07 16.76 -8.04
CA TYR A 193 -3.66 16.43 -8.00
C TYR A 193 -3.25 15.98 -6.60
N ARG A 194 -2.78 14.74 -6.50
CA ARG A 194 -2.38 14.09 -5.24
C ARG A 194 -1.33 14.83 -4.42
N ASP A 195 -0.54 15.69 -5.04
CA ASP A 195 0.49 16.47 -4.34
C ASP A 195 -0.05 17.77 -3.75
N PHE A 196 -1.36 18.05 -3.88
CA PHE A 196 -2.07 19.06 -3.07
C PHE A 196 -2.21 18.62 -1.61
N GLU A 197 -1.10 18.19 -1.01
CA GLU A 197 -1.02 17.74 0.37
C GLU A 197 -1.18 18.91 1.36
N GLY A 198 -0.68 20.10 1.00
CA GLY A 198 -0.84 21.34 1.74
C GLY A 198 -1.04 22.55 0.82
N ASP A 199 -1.34 23.70 1.42
CA ASP A 199 -1.63 24.96 0.73
C ASP A 199 -0.46 25.47 -0.13
N VAL A 200 0.78 25.23 0.30
CA VAL A 200 2.00 25.57 -0.47
C VAL A 200 1.99 24.90 -1.84
N ASN A 201 1.65 23.61 -1.91
CA ASN A 201 1.59 22.87 -3.17
C ASN A 201 0.44 23.35 -4.06
N LEU A 202 -0.69 23.67 -3.44
CA LEU A 202 -1.85 24.20 -4.14
C LEU A 202 -1.53 25.56 -4.77
N LYS A 203 -0.90 26.46 -4.01
CA LYS A 203 -0.48 27.78 -4.47
C LYS A 203 0.58 27.72 -5.57
N GLU A 204 1.52 26.79 -5.48
CA GLU A 204 2.56 26.60 -6.51
C GLU A 204 1.97 26.24 -7.87
N VAL A 205 0.94 25.39 -7.90
CA VAL A 205 0.31 24.93 -9.15
C VAL A 205 -0.78 25.88 -9.64
N CYS A 206 -1.60 26.42 -8.74
CA CYS A 206 -2.79 27.20 -9.10
C CYS A 206 -2.59 28.72 -9.10
N GLY A 207 -1.44 29.23 -8.64
CA GLY A 207 -1.14 30.66 -8.69
C GLY A 207 -2.22 31.52 -8.02
N ASP A 208 -2.77 32.48 -8.75
CA ASP A 208 -3.81 33.38 -8.25
C ASP A 208 -5.17 32.69 -8.04
N GLU A 209 -5.47 31.60 -8.77
CA GLU A 209 -6.71 30.84 -8.60
C GLU A 209 -6.84 30.22 -7.21
N PHE A 210 -5.71 29.99 -6.52
CA PHE A 210 -5.67 29.52 -5.14
C PHE A 210 -6.59 30.33 -4.21
N GLN A 211 -6.72 31.64 -4.43
CA GLN A 211 -7.57 32.52 -3.62
C GLN A 211 -9.06 32.12 -3.65
N ASN A 212 -9.48 31.43 -4.71
CA ASN A 212 -10.85 30.93 -4.92
C ASN A 212 -11.00 29.44 -4.57
N MET A 213 -9.96 28.82 -4.00
CA MET A 213 -9.92 27.39 -3.67
C MET A 213 -9.74 27.17 -2.16
N PRO A 214 -10.64 27.71 -1.30
CA PRO A 214 -10.47 27.60 0.14
C PRO A 214 -10.54 26.14 0.59
N CYS A 215 -9.56 25.73 1.39
CA CYS A 215 -9.52 24.39 2.01
C CYS A 215 -9.55 23.22 1.02
N GLN A 216 -8.94 23.39 -0.15
CA GLN A 216 -8.84 22.32 -1.16
C GLN A 216 -7.59 21.47 -1.06
N ASP A 217 -6.62 21.83 -0.23
CA ASP A 217 -5.50 20.94 0.09
C ASP A 217 -5.93 19.82 1.06
N LEU A 218 -5.26 18.68 0.99
CA LEU A 218 -5.59 17.49 1.76
C LEU A 218 -5.45 17.71 3.28
N SER A 219 -4.48 18.51 3.73
CA SER A 219 -4.33 18.83 5.15
C SER A 219 -5.53 19.58 5.70
N CYS A 220 -6.00 20.61 4.98
CA CYS A 220 -7.20 21.35 5.36
C CYS A 220 -8.44 20.46 5.31
N GLN A 221 -8.63 19.69 4.24
CA GLN A 221 -9.78 18.78 4.12
C GLN A 221 -9.81 17.75 5.27
N LEU A 222 -8.66 17.21 5.69
CA LEU A 222 -8.60 16.26 6.80
C LEU A 222 -9.08 16.87 8.11
N ILE A 223 -8.63 18.08 8.45
CA ILE A 223 -8.87 18.69 9.77
C ILE A 223 -10.19 19.46 9.82
N HIS A 224 -10.61 20.09 8.73
CA HIS A 224 -11.82 20.92 8.71
C HIS A 224 -13.04 20.16 8.20
N ASN A 225 -12.91 19.36 7.15
CA ASN A 225 -14.05 18.73 6.49
C ASN A 225 -14.35 17.32 7.04
N ASN A 226 -13.36 16.67 7.67
CA ASN A 226 -13.45 15.27 8.11
C ASN A 226 -13.18 15.09 9.63
N ARG A 227 -13.77 15.98 10.45
CA ARG A 227 -13.62 16.01 11.92
C ARG A 227 -14.20 14.78 12.64
N ASP A 228 -14.98 14.01 11.91
CA ASP A 228 -15.66 12.78 12.32
C ASP A 228 -14.74 11.55 12.29
N ILE A 229 -13.55 11.64 11.66
CA ILE A 229 -12.54 10.59 11.72
C ILE A 229 -11.93 10.50 13.12
N ASN A 230 -12.15 9.37 13.80
CA ASN A 230 -11.81 9.25 15.22
C ASN A 230 -10.32 9.00 15.49
N VAL A 231 -9.64 8.29 14.58
CA VAL A 231 -8.22 7.94 14.75
C VAL A 231 -7.46 8.27 13.48
N MET A 232 -6.41 9.08 13.61
CA MET A 232 -5.50 9.43 12.52
C MET A 232 -4.06 9.19 12.99
N ILE A 233 -3.37 8.20 12.44
CA ILE A 233 -1.99 7.89 12.78
C ILE A 233 -1.18 7.78 11.48
N GLY A 234 -0.15 8.62 11.37
CA GLY A 234 0.77 8.65 10.25
C GLY A 234 1.82 9.75 10.43
N GLY A 235 2.64 9.95 9.41
CA GLY A 235 3.57 11.07 9.34
C GLY A 235 2.95 12.31 8.66
N GLY A 236 3.80 13.23 8.21
CA GLY A 236 3.38 14.38 7.39
C GLY A 236 3.02 15.63 8.17
N ALA A 237 3.40 15.70 9.45
CA ALA A 237 3.16 16.85 10.33
C ALA A 237 3.51 18.20 9.67
N LYS A 238 4.57 18.27 8.85
CA LYS A 238 4.97 19.49 8.12
C LYS A 238 3.86 20.16 7.30
N ASN A 239 2.87 19.40 6.82
CA ASN A 239 1.78 19.94 6.00
C ASN A 239 0.70 20.64 6.84
N PHE A 240 0.78 20.53 8.17
CA PHE A 240 -0.16 21.12 9.13
C PHE A 240 0.40 22.33 9.87
N TYR A 241 1.64 22.74 9.57
CA TYR A 241 2.29 23.88 10.19
C TYR A 241 2.73 24.91 9.14
N PRO A 242 2.71 26.22 9.47
CA PRO A 242 3.27 27.25 8.61
C PRO A 242 4.74 26.99 8.28
N VAL A 243 5.14 27.38 7.06
CA VAL A 243 6.54 27.30 6.62
C VAL A 243 7.47 28.00 7.60
N GLY A 244 8.55 27.32 7.99
CA GLY A 244 9.57 27.87 8.90
C GLY A 244 9.30 27.69 10.39
N LYS A 245 8.22 27.00 10.79
CA LYS A 245 8.05 26.50 12.16
C LYS A 245 8.56 25.06 12.24
N GLU A 246 9.60 24.83 13.05
CA GLU A 246 10.04 23.48 13.41
C GLU A 246 9.07 22.84 14.42
N ILE A 247 8.99 21.51 14.40
CA ILE A 247 8.12 20.66 15.23
C ILE A 247 8.92 20.18 16.44
#